data_AF-A0A2V2E7E8-F1
#
_entry.id   AF-A0A2V2E7E8-F1
#
_cell.length_a   1.000
_cell.length_b   1.000
_cell.length_c   1.000
_cell.angle_alpha   90.00
_cell.angle_beta   90.00
_cell.angle_gamma   90.00
#
_symmetry.space_group_name_H-M   'P 1'
#
loop_
_entity.id
_entity.type
_entity.pdbx_description
1 polymer ?
#
loop_
_entity_poly.entity_id
_entity_poly.type
_entity_poly.pdbx_seq_one_letter_code
_entity_poly.pdbx_strand_id
1 'polypeptide(L)'
;MRGGGNAQKIEGQLLVPPYTPRCGHRGGGHTGAHRGKGRKLMSFSSTVKDELVGIKTQSREERLSILCGLTHTAAAVTLGRGGLGIEYVSESENVAELARALTAELYGLNASFSTRKQEGLKRSSIIVHVSGEGCRQLLIDCGSLPNDDNEDFQPGKIPESMAESDERMRCLLRGAFLGGGSVSDPKKGYHLEIVTRQENFADTLRAAAEGYGIRAKVTARKANYIFYLKEGESVSDFLSLVGAMNGTMEFEQIRVLRFMANDINRRTNFEDANMQKAAMASAQQRMDIQLIIKEQGIESLGDKLRQTAEARINNPEATLTELAKELDITKSCLTHRLKKLSQMAEDIRLHGSGAMEGTGEENI
;
A
#
# COMPACT_ATOMS: atom_id res chain seq x y z
N MET A 1 19.67 -66.62 10.86
CA MET A 1 19.55 -67.43 9.62
C MET A 1 18.72 -66.65 8.62
N ARG A 2 19.19 -66.54 7.36
CA ARG A 2 18.44 -66.39 6.08
C ARG A 2 17.37 -65.27 6.02
N GLY A 3 17.34 -64.35 5.06
CA GLY A 3 17.76 -64.38 3.66
C GLY A 3 16.57 -63.99 2.77
N GLY A 4 16.79 -63.15 1.75
CA GLY A 4 15.88 -62.84 0.63
C GLY A 4 14.64 -62.00 1.01
N GLY A 5 14.27 -60.92 0.32
CA GLY A 5 14.37 -60.63 -1.11
C GLY A 5 12.94 -60.62 -1.68
N ASN A 6 12.43 -59.45 -2.06
CA ASN A 6 11.61 -59.36 -3.26
C ASN A 6 11.50 -57.91 -3.78
N ALA A 7 11.97 -57.76 -5.01
CA ALA A 7 11.81 -56.58 -5.84
C ALA A 7 10.44 -56.63 -6.56
N GLN A 8 9.84 -55.47 -6.77
CA GLN A 8 8.83 -55.31 -7.82
C GLN A 8 9.21 -54.11 -8.68
N LYS A 9 9.58 -54.43 -9.93
CA LYS A 9 9.61 -53.55 -11.10
C LYS A 9 8.20 -53.02 -11.38
N ILE A 10 8.10 -51.77 -11.82
CA ILE A 10 7.10 -51.36 -12.81
C ILE A 10 7.78 -50.44 -13.83
N GLU A 11 7.74 -50.87 -15.09
CA GLU A 11 8.22 -50.19 -16.30
C GLU A 11 7.15 -49.24 -16.88
N GLY A 12 7.59 -48.28 -17.70
CA GLY A 12 6.78 -47.58 -18.71
C GLY A 12 6.43 -46.13 -18.36
N GLN A 13 6.49 -45.13 -19.25
CA GLN A 13 6.59 -45.09 -20.69
C GLN A 13 7.20 -43.74 -21.12
N LEU A 14 8.07 -43.79 -22.14
CA LEU A 14 8.39 -42.66 -23.01
C LEU A 14 7.11 -42.16 -23.71
N LEU A 15 6.86 -40.86 -23.68
CA LEU A 15 6.02 -40.20 -24.68
C LEU A 15 6.74 -38.97 -25.24
N VAL A 16 7.28 -39.18 -26.43
CA VAL A 16 7.76 -38.18 -27.38
C VAL A 16 6.53 -37.47 -27.98
N PRO A 17 6.49 -36.13 -28.11
CA PRO A 17 5.44 -35.47 -28.87
C PRO A 17 5.70 -35.58 -30.38
N PRO A 18 4.70 -35.86 -31.23
CA PRO A 18 4.90 -35.96 -32.66
C PRO A 18 5.02 -34.60 -33.36
N TYR A 19 5.83 -34.61 -34.41
CA TYR A 19 6.12 -33.56 -35.38
C TYR A 19 4.88 -33.07 -36.18
N THR A 20 5.01 -31.81 -36.60
CA THR A 20 4.27 -30.94 -37.56
C THR A 20 3.94 -31.54 -38.96
N PRO A 21 3.43 -30.80 -39.98
CA PRO A 21 2.41 -29.74 -40.08
C PRO A 21 1.36 -30.06 -41.19
N ARG A 22 0.26 -29.28 -41.31
CA ARG A 22 -0.48 -29.16 -42.58
C ARG A 22 -0.75 -27.72 -42.97
N CYS A 23 -0.29 -27.44 -44.18
CA CYS A 23 -0.39 -26.20 -44.93
C CYS A 23 -1.84 -25.96 -45.36
N GLY A 24 -2.30 -24.71 -45.25
CA GLY A 24 -3.60 -24.25 -45.73
C GLY A 24 -3.45 -22.85 -46.30
N HIS A 25 -3.10 -22.77 -47.58
CA HIS A 25 -3.16 -21.55 -48.39
C HIS A 25 -4.61 -21.05 -48.48
N ARG A 26 -4.82 -19.76 -48.17
CA ARG A 26 -5.78 -18.88 -48.87
C ARG A 26 -5.41 -17.43 -48.56
N GLY A 27 -5.12 -16.69 -49.63
CA GLY A 27 -4.75 -15.28 -49.58
C GLY A 27 -5.94 -14.33 -49.37
N GLY A 28 -5.61 -13.06 -49.16
CA GLY A 28 -6.54 -11.95 -49.25
C GLY A 28 -6.19 -10.80 -48.31
N GLY A 29 -5.77 -9.67 -48.90
CA GLY A 29 -6.05 -8.35 -48.34
C GLY A 29 -4.92 -7.69 -47.54
N HIS A 30 -4.05 -6.99 -48.25
CA HIS A 30 -3.38 -5.80 -47.73
C HIS A 30 -4.43 -4.76 -47.35
N THR A 31 -4.62 -4.49 -46.06
CA THR A 31 -4.99 -3.16 -45.56
C THR A 31 -4.22 -2.89 -44.28
N GLY A 32 -3.35 -1.88 -44.33
CA GLY A 32 -2.62 -1.38 -43.18
C GLY A 32 -3.59 -0.76 -42.18
N ALA A 33 -3.99 -1.52 -41.18
CA ALA A 33 -4.58 -0.97 -39.97
C ALA A 33 -3.46 -0.74 -38.98
N HIS A 34 -3.01 0.50 -38.86
CA HIS A 34 -2.26 1.00 -37.71
C HIS A 34 -3.11 0.74 -36.46
N ARG A 35 -2.97 -0.45 -35.86
CA ARG A 35 -3.49 -0.73 -34.53
C ARG A 35 -2.71 0.14 -33.57
N GLY A 36 -3.33 1.24 -33.14
CA GLY A 36 -2.88 1.98 -31.97
C GLY A 36 -2.67 0.97 -30.85
N LYS A 37 -1.41 0.78 -30.44
CA LYS A 37 -1.08 0.06 -29.22
C LYS A 37 -1.81 0.80 -28.10
N GLY A 38 -2.91 0.24 -27.61
CA GLY A 38 -3.55 0.73 -26.39
C GLY A 38 -2.46 0.83 -25.33
N ARG A 39 -2.18 2.06 -24.86
CA ARG A 39 -1.24 2.30 -23.77
C ARG A 39 -1.72 1.44 -22.60
N LYS A 40 -0.98 0.37 -22.30
CA LYS A 40 -1.16 -0.43 -21.10
C LYS A 40 -1.08 0.56 -19.93
N LEU A 41 -2.12 0.65 -19.11
CA LEU A 41 -2.11 1.54 -17.95
C LEU A 41 -0.94 1.10 -17.06
N MET A 42 0.11 1.93 -17.03
CA MET A 42 1.32 1.66 -16.26
C MET A 42 0.96 1.71 -14.78
N SER A 43 1.39 0.71 -14.01
CA SER A 43 1.27 0.78 -12.55
C SER A 43 2.23 1.84 -12.00
N PHE A 44 1.89 2.47 -10.87
CA PHE A 44 2.76 3.42 -10.17
C PHE A 44 4.20 2.88 -9.98
N SER A 45 4.34 1.62 -9.57
CA SER A 45 5.65 0.95 -9.46
C SER A 45 6.46 0.90 -10.76
N SER A 46 5.80 0.79 -11.92
CA SER A 46 6.48 0.77 -13.22
C SER A 46 7.02 2.15 -13.55
N THR A 47 6.20 3.19 -13.34
CA THR A 47 6.60 4.59 -13.54
C THR A 47 7.83 4.93 -12.69
N VAL A 48 7.82 4.54 -11.41
CA VAL A 48 8.98 4.76 -10.51
C VAL A 48 10.22 4.02 -11.01
N LYS A 49 10.10 2.75 -11.46
CA LYS A 49 11.25 2.01 -12.01
C LYS A 49 11.78 2.66 -13.29
N ASP A 50 10.91 3.12 -14.17
CA ASP A 50 11.30 3.79 -15.42
C ASP A 50 12.05 5.11 -15.14
N GLU A 51 11.62 5.87 -14.14
CA GLU A 51 12.36 7.05 -13.66
C GLU A 51 13.76 6.67 -13.17
N LEU A 52 13.86 5.66 -12.31
CA LEU A 52 15.13 5.24 -11.69
C LEU A 52 16.15 4.71 -12.71
N VAL A 53 15.69 4.03 -13.76
CA VAL A 53 16.57 3.58 -14.87
C VAL A 53 17.17 4.77 -15.62
N GLY A 54 16.45 5.89 -15.71
CA GLY A 54 16.91 7.10 -16.41
C GLY A 54 17.95 7.93 -15.66
N ILE A 55 18.26 7.60 -14.41
CA ILE A 55 19.20 8.39 -13.59
C ILE A 55 20.64 8.11 -14.05
N LYS A 56 21.36 9.18 -14.41
CA LYS A 56 22.77 9.11 -14.79
C LYS A 56 23.64 8.77 -13.58
N THR A 57 24.49 7.77 -13.72
CA THR A 57 25.56 7.43 -12.78
C THR A 57 26.86 8.15 -13.15
N GLN A 58 27.66 8.49 -12.15
CA GLN A 58 28.90 9.25 -12.33
C GLN A 58 30.11 8.32 -12.36
N SER A 59 30.15 7.35 -11.44
CA SER A 59 31.32 6.49 -11.20
C SER A 59 31.11 5.02 -11.61
N ARG A 60 32.20 4.27 -11.75
CA ARG A 60 32.15 2.82 -12.00
C ARG A 60 31.55 2.09 -10.79
N GLU A 61 31.83 2.61 -9.60
CA GLU A 61 31.46 2.08 -8.30
C GLU A 61 29.94 2.21 -8.05
N GLU A 62 29.32 3.32 -8.47
CA GLU A 62 27.86 3.47 -8.48
C GLU A 62 27.18 2.45 -9.40
N ARG A 63 27.71 2.28 -10.62
CA ARG A 63 27.20 1.30 -11.60
C ARG A 63 27.30 -0.12 -11.06
N LEU A 64 28.43 -0.45 -10.44
CA LEU A 64 28.65 -1.73 -9.79
C LEU A 64 27.65 -1.94 -8.64
N SER A 65 27.41 -0.91 -7.82
CA SER A 65 26.47 -0.99 -6.70
C SER A 65 25.03 -1.25 -7.17
N ILE A 66 24.58 -0.59 -8.24
CA ILE A 66 23.28 -0.88 -8.88
C ILE A 66 23.23 -2.33 -9.38
N LEU A 67 24.29 -2.78 -10.07
CA LEU A 67 24.36 -4.14 -10.58
C LEU A 67 24.37 -5.19 -9.46
N CYS A 68 25.03 -4.91 -8.34
CA CYS A 68 25.03 -5.75 -7.15
C CYS A 68 23.62 -5.92 -6.59
N GLY A 69 22.86 -4.82 -6.44
CA GLY A 69 21.48 -4.86 -5.99
C GLY A 69 20.57 -5.65 -6.94
N LEU A 70 20.75 -5.47 -8.25
CA LEU A 70 20.05 -6.26 -9.28
C LEU A 70 20.40 -7.75 -9.18
N THR A 71 21.68 -8.08 -8.95
CA THR A 71 22.17 -9.46 -8.86
C THR A 71 21.52 -10.19 -7.70
N HIS A 72 21.46 -9.58 -6.51
CA HIS A 72 20.87 -10.23 -5.34
C HIS A 72 19.34 -10.36 -5.38
N THR A 73 18.64 -9.65 -6.27
CA THR A 73 17.18 -9.59 -6.29
C THR A 73 16.54 -10.20 -7.52
N ALA A 74 17.19 -10.09 -8.68
CA ALA A 74 16.65 -10.49 -9.97
C ALA A 74 17.49 -11.52 -10.72
N ALA A 75 18.70 -11.85 -10.24
CA ALA A 75 19.57 -12.79 -10.93
C ALA A 75 19.44 -14.24 -10.42
N ALA A 76 19.68 -15.18 -11.33
CA ALA A 76 19.94 -16.58 -11.04
C ALA A 76 21.23 -17.01 -11.74
N VAL A 77 22.08 -17.75 -11.03
CA VAL A 77 23.29 -18.33 -11.62
C VAL A 77 22.92 -19.56 -12.44
N THR A 78 23.45 -19.65 -13.66
CA THR A 78 23.28 -20.80 -14.53
C THR A 78 24.61 -21.47 -14.81
N LEU A 79 24.60 -22.79 -14.95
CA LEU A 79 25.77 -23.59 -15.31
C LEU A 79 25.38 -24.48 -16.49
N GLY A 80 26.05 -24.29 -17.62
CA GLY A 80 25.76 -25.02 -18.85
C GLY A 80 27.02 -25.45 -19.59
N ARG A 81 26.83 -25.95 -20.82
CA ARG A 81 27.95 -26.38 -21.69
C ARG A 81 28.93 -25.24 -22.04
N GLY A 82 28.45 -24.00 -22.00
CA GLY A 82 29.26 -22.79 -22.21
C GLY A 82 29.89 -22.23 -20.92
N GLY A 83 29.82 -22.96 -19.81
CA GLY A 83 30.34 -22.52 -18.52
C GLY A 83 29.31 -21.78 -17.66
N LEU A 84 29.81 -20.92 -16.78
CA LEU A 84 29.04 -20.12 -15.83
C LEU A 84 28.32 -18.97 -16.56
N GLY A 85 27.04 -18.79 -16.26
CA GLY A 85 26.21 -17.71 -16.78
C GLY A 85 25.31 -17.10 -15.70
N ILE A 86 24.63 -16.02 -16.06
CA ILE A 86 23.72 -15.30 -15.17
C ILE A 86 22.44 -14.97 -15.93
N GLU A 87 21.28 -15.30 -15.35
CA GLU A 87 19.98 -14.93 -15.87
C GLU A 87 19.36 -13.83 -15.02
N TYR A 88 19.06 -12.67 -15.61
CA TYR A 88 18.27 -11.62 -14.95
C TYR A 88 16.82 -11.68 -15.43
N VAL A 89 15.86 -11.71 -14.50
CA VAL A 89 14.43 -11.75 -14.80
C VAL A 89 13.76 -10.45 -14.39
N SER A 90 13.04 -9.81 -15.33
CA SER A 90 12.34 -8.55 -15.06
C SER A 90 10.99 -8.47 -15.78
N GLU A 91 10.01 -7.80 -15.18
CA GLU A 91 8.77 -7.41 -15.87
C GLU A 91 8.92 -6.09 -16.65
N SER A 92 10.00 -5.32 -16.41
CA SER A 92 10.31 -4.07 -17.11
C SER A 92 11.44 -4.28 -18.13
N GLU A 93 11.19 -3.85 -19.37
CA GLU A 93 12.15 -3.84 -20.47
C GLU A 93 13.33 -2.90 -20.17
N ASN A 94 13.05 -1.73 -19.58
CA ASN A 94 14.08 -0.76 -19.21
C ASN A 94 15.05 -1.33 -18.16
N VAL A 95 14.53 -2.07 -17.17
CA VAL A 95 15.39 -2.72 -16.16
C VAL A 95 16.21 -3.87 -16.77
N ALA A 96 15.63 -4.62 -17.70
CA ALA A 96 16.35 -5.68 -18.43
C ALA A 96 17.48 -5.10 -19.28
N GLU A 97 17.23 -4.01 -20.01
CA GLU A 97 18.25 -3.31 -20.78
C GLU A 97 19.33 -2.68 -19.89
N LEU A 98 18.96 -2.16 -18.72
CA LEU A 98 19.94 -1.66 -17.75
C LEU A 98 20.87 -2.78 -17.28
N ALA A 99 20.33 -3.95 -16.91
CA ALA A 99 21.15 -5.10 -16.51
C ALA A 99 22.09 -5.53 -17.64
N ARG A 100 21.59 -5.58 -18.89
CA ARG A 100 22.42 -5.85 -20.08
C ARG A 100 23.55 -4.83 -20.23
N ALA A 101 23.23 -3.54 -20.15
CA ALA A 101 24.18 -2.46 -20.34
C ALA A 101 25.28 -2.50 -19.27
N LEU A 102 24.91 -2.63 -18.00
CA LEU A 102 25.85 -2.68 -16.87
C LEU A 102 26.77 -3.90 -16.94
N THR A 103 26.24 -5.07 -17.29
CA THR A 103 27.04 -6.30 -17.42
C THR A 103 28.02 -6.23 -18.59
N ALA A 104 27.61 -5.64 -19.72
CA ALA A 104 28.48 -5.42 -20.87
C ALA A 104 29.56 -4.36 -20.56
N GLU A 105 29.20 -3.23 -19.96
CA GLU A 105 30.10 -2.11 -19.66
C GLU A 105 31.16 -2.47 -18.61
N LEU A 106 30.75 -3.14 -17.52
CA LEU A 106 31.64 -3.39 -16.38
C LEU A 106 32.52 -4.63 -16.55
N TYR A 107 32.06 -5.62 -17.33
CA TYR A 107 32.68 -6.96 -17.41
C TYR A 107 32.83 -7.50 -18.84
N GLY A 108 32.46 -6.74 -19.88
CA GLY A 108 32.58 -7.17 -21.27
C GLY A 108 31.70 -8.37 -21.63
N LEU A 109 30.58 -8.55 -20.91
CA LEU A 109 29.73 -9.74 -21.05
C LEU A 109 28.78 -9.67 -22.24
N ASN A 110 28.55 -10.83 -22.85
CA ASN A 110 27.57 -10.98 -23.92
C ASN A 110 26.21 -11.33 -23.33
N ALA A 111 25.17 -10.77 -23.91
CA ALA A 111 23.81 -10.96 -23.42
C ALA A 111 22.85 -11.26 -24.57
N SER A 112 21.89 -12.14 -24.29
CA SER A 112 20.77 -12.44 -25.18
C SER A 112 19.45 -12.35 -24.44
N PHE A 113 18.37 -12.05 -25.15
CA PHE A 113 17.04 -11.89 -24.56
C PHE A 113 16.14 -13.07 -24.88
N SER A 114 15.31 -13.43 -23.92
CA SER A 114 14.16 -14.31 -24.14
C SER A 114 12.96 -13.79 -23.37
N THR A 115 11.76 -14.20 -23.79
CA THR A 115 10.51 -13.78 -23.14
C THR A 115 9.82 -15.01 -22.58
N ARG A 116 9.47 -14.96 -21.29
CA ARG A 116 8.64 -15.98 -20.66
C ARG A 116 7.23 -15.41 -20.45
N LYS A 117 6.25 -16.01 -21.12
CA LYS A 117 4.83 -15.78 -20.83
C LYS A 117 4.39 -16.77 -19.78
N GLN A 118 3.84 -16.29 -18.68
CA GLN A 118 3.29 -17.18 -17.67
C GLN A 118 1.84 -17.52 -18.06
N GLU A 119 1.55 -18.80 -18.32
CA GLU A 119 0.18 -19.22 -18.65
C GLU A 119 -0.77 -18.85 -17.51
N GLY A 120 -1.90 -18.20 -17.84
CA GLY A 120 -2.92 -17.75 -16.88
C GLY A 120 -2.72 -16.35 -16.29
N LEU A 121 -1.53 -15.74 -16.36
CA LEU A 121 -1.32 -14.32 -15.98
C LEU A 121 -1.09 -13.45 -17.21
N LYS A 122 -1.70 -12.25 -17.26
CA LYS A 122 -1.43 -11.23 -18.31
C LYS A 122 -0.03 -10.59 -18.20
N ARG A 123 0.95 -11.28 -17.60
CA ARG A 123 2.30 -10.77 -17.33
C ARG A 123 3.32 -11.60 -18.10
N SER A 124 4.19 -10.90 -18.81
CA SER A 124 5.35 -11.46 -19.50
C SER A 124 6.60 -10.93 -18.82
N SER A 125 7.54 -11.81 -18.52
CA SER A 125 8.86 -11.42 -18.03
C SER A 125 9.88 -11.50 -19.16
N ILE A 126 10.77 -10.53 -19.22
CA ILE A 126 11.95 -10.53 -20.07
C ILE A 126 13.07 -11.16 -19.25
N ILE A 127 13.80 -12.08 -19.88
CA ILE A 127 14.95 -12.77 -19.30
C ILE A 127 16.18 -12.37 -20.10
N VAL A 128 17.19 -11.86 -19.40
CA VAL A 128 18.49 -11.51 -19.95
C VAL A 128 19.47 -12.62 -19.59
N HIS A 129 19.89 -13.38 -20.59
CA HIS A 129 20.89 -14.43 -20.48
C HIS A 129 22.28 -13.85 -20.71
N VAL A 130 23.08 -13.76 -19.66
CA VAL A 130 24.42 -13.18 -19.66
C VAL A 130 25.46 -14.30 -19.60
N SER A 131 26.47 -14.23 -20.47
CA SER A 131 27.54 -15.22 -20.59
C SER A 131 28.87 -14.57 -20.97
N GLY A 132 29.98 -15.22 -20.60
CA GLY A 132 31.35 -14.76 -20.86
C GLY A 132 32.25 -14.92 -19.65
N GLU A 133 33.56 -14.75 -19.84
CA GLU A 133 34.59 -14.98 -18.82
C GLU A 133 34.42 -14.09 -17.58
N GLY A 134 33.87 -12.89 -17.74
CA GLY A 134 33.61 -11.95 -16.64
C GLY A 134 32.48 -12.35 -15.67
N CYS A 135 31.71 -13.41 -15.94
CA CYS A 135 30.57 -13.78 -15.09
C CYS A 135 31.02 -14.17 -13.67
N ARG A 136 32.16 -14.88 -13.57
CA ARG A 136 32.72 -15.26 -12.27
C ARG A 136 33.14 -14.02 -11.47
N GLN A 137 33.83 -13.09 -12.12
CA GLN A 137 34.29 -11.86 -11.47
C GLN A 137 33.11 -11.00 -11.00
N LEU A 138 32.06 -10.86 -11.82
CA LEU A 138 30.84 -10.16 -11.42
C LEU A 138 30.23 -10.75 -10.15
N LEU A 139 30.09 -12.08 -10.09
CA LEU A 139 29.51 -12.73 -8.91
C LEU A 139 30.38 -12.57 -7.66
N ILE A 140 31.71 -12.53 -7.80
CA ILE A 140 32.64 -12.26 -6.69
C ILE A 140 32.52 -10.80 -6.23
N ASP A 141 32.55 -9.86 -7.17
CA ASP A 141 32.44 -8.41 -6.89
C ASP A 141 31.07 -8.04 -6.30
N CYS A 142 30.06 -8.89 -6.48
CA CYS A 142 28.74 -8.78 -5.86
C CYS A 142 28.59 -9.66 -4.60
N GLY A 143 29.64 -10.33 -4.09
CA GLY A 143 29.54 -11.20 -2.90
C GLY A 143 28.62 -12.42 -3.07
N SER A 144 28.34 -12.82 -4.32
CA SER A 144 27.49 -13.96 -4.68
C SER A 144 28.28 -15.24 -4.95
N LEU A 145 29.61 -15.16 -5.05
CA LEU A 145 30.55 -16.28 -5.06
C LEU A 145 31.78 -15.93 -4.20
N PRO A 146 32.40 -16.91 -3.53
CA PRO A 146 33.66 -16.69 -2.83
C PRO A 146 34.80 -16.43 -3.81
N ASN A 147 35.77 -15.63 -3.38
CA ASN A 147 36.98 -15.37 -4.15
C ASN A 147 37.95 -16.57 -4.12
N ASP A 148 38.08 -17.18 -2.93
CA ASP A 148 38.89 -18.37 -2.65
C ASP A 148 38.09 -19.44 -1.89
N ASP A 149 38.46 -20.71 -2.03
CA ASP A 149 37.79 -21.86 -1.41
C ASP A 149 37.87 -21.85 0.13
N ASN A 150 38.78 -21.06 0.69
CA ASN A 150 38.96 -20.91 2.14
C ASN A 150 38.17 -19.74 2.74
N GLU A 151 37.44 -18.98 1.92
CA GLU A 151 36.63 -17.85 2.40
C GLU A 151 35.34 -18.36 3.08
N ASP A 152 35.00 -17.78 4.25
CA ASP A 152 33.71 -18.05 4.90
C ASP A 152 32.57 -17.41 4.08
N PHE A 153 32.05 -18.18 3.11
CA PHE A 153 31.02 -17.71 2.20
C PHE A 153 29.64 -17.70 2.86
N GLN A 154 29.07 -16.50 2.99
CA GLN A 154 27.74 -16.29 3.53
C GLN A 154 26.81 -15.77 2.42
N PRO A 155 25.90 -16.61 1.88
CA PRO A 155 24.99 -16.21 0.81
C PRO A 155 24.23 -14.93 1.17
N GLY A 156 24.25 -13.95 0.27
CA GLY A 156 23.54 -12.67 0.42
C GLY A 156 24.28 -11.60 1.19
N LYS A 157 25.48 -11.89 1.70
CA LYS A 157 26.34 -10.86 2.27
C LYS A 157 26.92 -10.01 1.13
N ILE A 158 26.78 -8.69 1.23
CA ILE A 158 27.40 -7.78 0.27
C ILE A 158 28.87 -7.54 0.64
N PRO A 159 29.75 -7.26 -0.33
CA PRO A 159 31.11 -6.81 -0.04
C PRO A 159 31.11 -5.49 0.73
N GLU A 160 32.04 -5.34 1.68
CA GLU A 160 32.18 -4.12 2.50
C GLU A 160 32.37 -2.87 1.66
N SER A 161 32.96 -3.03 0.46
CA SER A 161 33.14 -1.92 -0.46
C SER A 161 31.82 -1.23 -0.81
N MET A 162 30.70 -1.96 -0.87
CA MET A 162 29.38 -1.38 -1.16
C MET A 162 28.90 -0.39 -0.07
N ALA A 163 29.47 -0.44 1.12
CA ALA A 163 29.18 0.46 2.24
C ALA A 163 30.23 1.57 2.44
N GLU A 164 31.24 1.70 1.56
CA GLU A 164 32.32 2.70 1.68
C GLU A 164 31.86 4.15 1.47
N SER A 165 30.70 4.37 0.83
CA SER A 165 30.16 5.72 0.58
C SER A 165 28.64 5.73 0.56
N ASP A 166 28.08 6.91 0.84
CA ASP A 166 26.64 7.15 0.83
C ASP A 166 26.03 6.87 -0.55
N GLU A 167 26.68 7.35 -1.61
CA GLU A 167 26.24 7.19 -2.99
C GLU A 167 26.16 5.72 -3.42
N ARG A 168 27.16 4.91 -3.02
CA ARG A 168 27.17 3.47 -3.31
C ARG A 168 26.02 2.75 -2.62
N MET A 169 25.76 3.05 -1.35
CA MET A 169 24.64 2.47 -0.61
C MET A 169 23.30 2.83 -1.25
N ARG A 170 23.09 4.10 -1.62
CA ARG A 170 21.88 4.54 -2.36
C ARG A 170 21.73 3.81 -3.70
N CYS A 171 22.81 3.65 -4.44
CA CYS A 171 22.83 2.90 -5.69
C CYS A 171 22.53 1.40 -5.51
N LEU A 172 23.03 0.78 -4.43
CA LEU A 172 22.70 -0.59 -4.06
C LEU A 172 21.20 -0.75 -3.79
N LEU A 173 20.63 0.13 -2.96
CA LEU A 173 19.19 0.15 -2.65
C LEU A 173 18.35 0.38 -3.91
N ARG A 174 18.79 1.27 -4.81
CA ARG A 174 18.17 1.48 -6.13
C ARG A 174 18.19 0.19 -6.95
N GLY A 175 19.34 -0.46 -7.08
CA GLY A 175 19.49 -1.72 -7.80
C GLY A 175 18.58 -2.83 -7.26
N ALA A 176 18.52 -2.95 -5.94
CA ALA A 176 17.65 -3.91 -5.26
C ALA A 176 16.16 -3.63 -5.53
N PHE A 177 15.75 -2.36 -5.50
CA PHE A 177 14.38 -1.97 -5.83
C PHE A 177 14.04 -2.19 -7.32
N LEU A 178 14.97 -1.90 -8.23
CA LEU A 178 14.77 -2.15 -9.67
C LEU A 178 14.52 -3.63 -9.96
N GLY A 179 15.32 -4.52 -9.34
CA GLY A 179 15.23 -5.96 -9.55
C GLY A 179 14.04 -6.60 -8.84
N GLY A 180 14.01 -6.54 -7.51
CA GLY A 180 13.01 -7.23 -6.68
C GLY A 180 11.94 -6.34 -6.07
N GLY A 181 11.98 -5.03 -6.33
CA GLY A 181 11.13 -4.05 -5.67
C GLY A 181 9.75 -3.87 -6.31
N SER A 182 8.77 -3.47 -5.49
CA SER A 182 7.51 -2.90 -5.95
C SER A 182 6.94 -1.90 -4.94
N VAL A 183 6.18 -0.93 -5.45
CA VAL A 183 5.46 0.05 -4.62
C VAL A 183 3.99 0.13 -5.01
N SER A 184 3.12 0.12 -4.01
CA SER A 184 1.68 0.23 -4.21
C SER A 184 1.30 1.60 -4.74
N ASP A 185 0.22 1.65 -5.52
CA ASP A 185 -0.42 2.92 -5.85
C ASP A 185 -0.85 3.61 -4.55
N PRO A 186 -0.37 4.84 -4.25
CA PRO A 186 -0.68 5.55 -3.02
C PRO A 186 -2.18 5.83 -2.84
N LYS A 187 -2.99 5.71 -3.90
CA LYS A 187 -4.46 5.74 -3.82
C LYS A 187 -5.03 4.51 -3.10
N LYS A 188 -4.36 3.36 -3.21
CA LYS A 188 -4.80 2.07 -2.65
C LYS A 188 -4.24 1.81 -1.26
N GLY A 189 -3.01 2.23 -1.00
CA GLY A 189 -2.35 1.99 0.29
C GLY A 189 -0.87 2.32 0.24
N TYR A 190 -0.25 2.32 1.42
CA TYR A 190 1.19 2.54 1.58
C TYR A 190 1.86 1.20 1.80
N HIS A 191 2.52 0.71 0.76
CA HIS A 191 3.30 -0.53 0.84
C HIS A 191 4.39 -0.49 -0.21
N LEU A 192 5.63 -0.64 0.23
CA LEU A 192 6.80 -0.88 -0.61
C LEU A 192 7.43 -2.18 -0.16
N GLU A 193 7.82 -3.03 -1.10
CA GLU A 193 8.52 -4.27 -0.79
C GLU A 193 9.68 -4.52 -1.75
N ILE A 194 10.71 -5.24 -1.29
CA ILE A 194 11.80 -5.79 -2.09
C ILE A 194 11.91 -7.28 -1.76
N VAL A 195 11.79 -8.12 -2.78
CA VAL A 195 11.85 -9.58 -2.65
C VAL A 195 13.26 -10.07 -3.01
N THR A 196 13.82 -10.92 -2.15
CA THR A 196 15.08 -11.64 -2.41
C THR A 196 14.99 -13.09 -1.90
N ARG A 197 15.89 -13.95 -2.37
CA ARG A 197 16.03 -15.34 -1.91
C ARG A 197 17.02 -15.48 -0.76
N GLN A 198 17.72 -14.40 -0.40
CA GLN A 198 18.86 -14.43 0.51
C GLN A 198 18.55 -13.59 1.76
N GLU A 199 18.52 -14.24 2.93
CA GLU A 199 18.18 -13.60 4.22
C GLU A 199 19.14 -12.46 4.57
N ASN A 200 20.45 -12.75 4.52
CA ASN A 200 21.49 -11.78 4.81
C ASN A 200 21.37 -10.51 3.95
N PHE A 201 20.93 -10.65 2.69
CA PHE A 201 20.71 -9.50 1.82
C PHE A 201 19.49 -8.69 2.27
N ALA A 202 18.38 -9.35 2.63
CA ALA A 202 17.20 -8.65 3.16
C ALA A 202 17.52 -7.88 4.45
N ASP A 203 18.31 -8.47 5.35
CA ASP A 203 18.77 -7.81 6.57
C ASP A 203 19.74 -6.67 6.31
N THR A 204 20.60 -6.82 5.30
CA THR A 204 21.47 -5.73 4.82
C THR A 204 20.63 -4.54 4.33
N LEU A 205 19.59 -4.79 3.52
CA LEU A 205 18.67 -3.72 3.09
C LEU A 205 17.96 -3.05 4.27
N ARG A 206 17.56 -3.84 5.27
CA ARG A 206 16.92 -3.33 6.50
C ARG A 206 17.88 -2.42 7.28
N ALA A 207 19.09 -2.90 7.55
CA ALA A 207 20.10 -2.14 8.29
C ALA A 207 20.49 -0.85 7.55
N ALA A 208 20.66 -0.92 6.23
CA ALA A 208 20.91 0.26 5.40
C ALA A 208 19.77 1.28 5.51
N ALA A 209 18.51 0.84 5.33
CA ALA A 209 17.35 1.72 5.44
C ALA A 209 17.23 2.36 6.85
N GLU A 210 17.46 1.58 7.91
CA GLU A 210 17.46 2.08 9.29
C GLU A 210 18.56 3.12 9.53
N GLY A 211 19.72 2.97 8.88
CA GLY A 211 20.80 3.98 8.88
C GLY A 211 20.37 5.35 8.32
N TYR A 212 19.37 5.37 7.43
CA TYR A 212 18.74 6.59 6.91
C TYR A 212 17.50 7.03 7.69
N GLY A 213 17.20 6.39 8.83
CA GLY A 213 16.00 6.68 9.62
C GLY A 213 14.71 6.06 9.06
N ILE A 214 14.81 5.20 8.05
CA ILE A 214 13.65 4.55 7.41
C ILE A 214 13.32 3.25 8.16
N ARG A 215 12.14 3.20 8.78
CA ARG A 215 11.69 2.05 9.55
C ARG A 215 11.25 0.90 8.64
N ALA A 216 12.16 -0.04 8.42
CA ALA A 216 11.91 -1.22 7.61
C ALA A 216 11.66 -2.48 8.45
N LYS A 217 11.03 -3.48 7.83
CA LYS A 217 10.85 -4.81 8.40
C LYS A 217 11.23 -5.87 7.39
N VAL A 218 11.68 -7.02 7.87
CA VAL A 218 11.94 -8.21 7.06
C VAL A 218 11.00 -9.31 7.49
N THR A 219 10.46 -10.06 6.53
CA THR A 219 9.68 -11.27 6.81
C THR A 219 10.05 -12.37 5.82
N ALA A 220 10.09 -13.61 6.30
CA ALA A 220 10.14 -14.78 5.42
C ALA A 220 8.75 -15.08 4.85
N ARG A 221 8.67 -15.41 3.56
CA ARG A 221 7.45 -15.86 2.88
C ARG A 221 7.78 -16.91 1.84
N LYS A 222 7.35 -18.16 2.08
CA LYS A 222 7.73 -19.33 1.28
C LYS A 222 9.26 -19.49 1.26
N ALA A 223 9.88 -19.46 0.08
CA ALA A 223 11.33 -19.56 -0.11
C ALA A 223 12.01 -18.19 -0.35
N ASN A 224 11.34 -17.09 0.00
CA ASN A 224 11.84 -15.73 -0.17
C ASN A 224 11.83 -14.95 1.15
N TYR A 225 12.65 -13.92 1.20
CA TYR A 225 12.68 -12.90 2.24
C TYR A 225 12.23 -11.57 1.64
N ILE A 226 11.39 -10.86 2.39
CA ILE A 226 10.74 -9.64 1.92
C ILE A 226 11.12 -8.51 2.88
N PHE A 227 11.93 -7.57 2.39
CA PHE A 227 12.05 -6.25 2.99
C PHE A 227 10.78 -5.47 2.66
N TYR A 228 10.15 -4.82 3.64
CA TYR A 228 8.95 -4.03 3.38
C TYR A 228 8.77 -2.81 4.30
N LEU A 229 8.03 -1.83 3.77
CA LEU A 229 7.63 -0.57 4.42
C LEU A 229 6.11 -0.45 4.36
N LYS A 230 5.46 -0.08 5.48
CA LYS A 230 4.00 0.14 5.55
C LYS A 230 3.60 1.58 5.88
N GLU A 231 4.54 2.38 6.35
CA GLU A 231 4.29 3.77 6.72
C GLU A 231 4.48 4.66 5.48
N GLY A 232 3.54 5.57 5.24
CA GLY A 232 3.59 6.45 4.08
C GLY A 232 4.83 7.35 4.06
N GLU A 233 5.31 7.77 5.24
CA GLU A 233 6.56 8.51 5.41
C GLU A 233 7.75 7.68 4.96
N SER A 234 7.93 6.49 5.54
CA SER A 234 9.02 5.58 5.16
C SER A 234 9.03 5.21 3.67
N VAL A 235 7.85 5.01 3.05
CA VAL A 235 7.78 4.76 1.60
C VAL A 235 8.30 5.96 0.80
N SER A 236 7.88 7.18 1.18
CA SER A 236 8.31 8.41 0.51
C SER A 236 9.81 8.68 0.70
N ASP A 237 10.31 8.50 1.91
CA ASP A 237 11.73 8.64 2.23
C ASP A 237 12.57 7.64 1.45
N PHE A 238 12.11 6.40 1.33
CA PHE A 238 12.80 5.39 0.52
C PHE A 238 12.84 5.78 -0.96
N LEU A 239 11.71 6.21 -1.54
CA LEU A 239 11.66 6.67 -2.93
C LEU A 239 12.63 7.84 -3.17
N SER A 240 12.67 8.78 -2.22
CA SER A 240 13.62 9.90 -2.24
C SER A 240 15.07 9.42 -2.18
N LEU A 241 15.37 8.50 -1.26
CA LEU A 241 16.69 7.95 -1.02
C LEU A 241 17.26 7.27 -2.27
N VAL A 242 16.45 6.48 -2.98
CA VAL A 242 16.88 5.81 -4.21
C VAL A 242 16.89 6.74 -5.43
N GLY A 243 16.37 7.96 -5.31
CA GLY A 243 16.44 9.01 -6.34
C GLY A 243 15.19 9.18 -7.20
N ALA A 244 14.05 8.56 -6.86
CA ALA A 244 12.79 8.70 -7.59
C ALA A 244 12.06 9.99 -7.21
N MET A 245 12.58 11.14 -7.64
CA MET A 245 12.07 12.46 -7.24
C MET A 245 10.64 12.73 -7.71
N ASN A 246 10.32 12.40 -8.97
CA ASN A 246 8.97 12.58 -9.52
C ASN A 246 8.00 11.59 -8.87
N GLY A 247 8.42 10.33 -8.71
CA GLY A 247 7.65 9.33 -7.99
C GLY A 247 7.34 9.74 -6.55
N THR A 248 8.31 10.31 -5.85
CA THR A 248 8.14 10.86 -4.49
C THR A 248 7.12 12.01 -4.50
N MET A 249 7.26 12.98 -5.41
CA MET A 249 6.35 14.12 -5.49
C MET A 249 4.90 13.70 -5.78
N GLU A 250 4.69 12.78 -6.73
CA GLU A 250 3.37 12.22 -7.03
C GLU A 250 2.80 11.47 -5.82
N PHE A 251 3.64 10.70 -5.12
CA PHE A 251 3.26 9.98 -3.91
C PHE A 251 2.79 10.93 -2.80
N GLU A 252 3.57 11.98 -2.52
CA GLU A 252 3.26 13.00 -1.52
C GLU A 252 1.99 13.77 -1.85
N GLN A 253 1.81 14.18 -3.12
CA GLN A 253 0.61 14.88 -3.56
C GLN A 253 -0.65 14.05 -3.28
N ILE A 254 -0.62 12.76 -3.61
CA ILE A 254 -1.74 11.85 -3.34
C ILE A 254 -1.93 11.65 -1.83
N ARG A 255 -0.85 11.56 -1.05
CA ARG A 255 -0.91 11.42 0.41
C ARG A 255 -1.58 12.62 1.08
N VAL A 256 -1.22 13.84 0.69
CA VAL A 256 -1.83 15.08 1.17
C VAL A 256 -3.32 15.14 0.81
N LEU A 257 -3.68 14.85 -0.45
CA LEU A 257 -5.08 14.85 -0.87
C LEU A 257 -5.93 13.82 -0.09
N ARG A 258 -5.39 12.62 0.17
CA ARG A 258 -6.06 11.61 1.00
C ARG A 258 -6.23 12.08 2.44
N PHE A 259 -5.21 12.71 3.03
CA PHE A 259 -5.29 13.27 4.36
C PHE A 259 -6.41 14.33 4.44
N MET A 260 -6.45 15.27 3.50
CA MET A 260 -7.49 16.30 3.44
C MET A 260 -8.89 15.71 3.26
N ALA A 261 -9.06 14.75 2.33
CA ALA A 261 -10.34 14.09 2.10
C ALA A 261 -10.83 13.35 3.35
N ASN A 262 -9.93 12.64 4.05
CA ASN A 262 -10.26 11.95 5.28
C ASN A 262 -10.62 12.92 6.41
N ASP A 263 -9.93 14.06 6.51
CA ASP A 263 -10.26 15.09 7.51
C ASP A 263 -11.63 15.73 7.24
N ILE A 264 -11.93 16.07 5.98
CA ILE A 264 -13.25 16.57 5.56
C ILE A 264 -14.32 15.54 5.89
N ASN A 265 -14.15 14.28 5.47
CA ASN A 265 -15.12 13.22 5.74
C ASN A 265 -15.38 13.05 7.24
N ARG A 266 -14.33 13.14 8.08
CA ARG A 266 -14.48 13.06 9.54
C ARG A 266 -15.26 14.26 10.10
N ARG A 267 -15.02 15.47 9.58
CA ARG A 267 -15.76 16.68 10.00
C ARG A 267 -17.21 16.60 9.58
N THR A 268 -17.49 16.28 8.32
CA THR A 268 -18.86 16.13 7.80
C THR A 268 -19.62 15.05 8.56
N ASN A 269 -19.02 13.88 8.79
CA ASN A 269 -19.64 12.83 9.61
C ASN A 269 -19.97 13.30 11.04
N PHE A 270 -19.13 14.15 11.63
CA PHE A 270 -19.38 14.70 12.96
C PHE A 270 -20.52 15.73 12.94
N GLU A 271 -20.55 16.60 11.93
CA GLU A 271 -21.62 17.59 11.73
C GLU A 271 -22.97 16.91 11.49
N ASP A 272 -23.03 15.95 10.57
CA ASP A 272 -24.23 15.18 10.26
C ASP A 272 -24.77 14.45 11.49
N ALA A 273 -23.89 13.80 12.26
CA ALA A 273 -24.28 13.12 13.50
C ALA A 273 -24.83 14.08 14.56
N ASN A 274 -24.28 15.30 14.65
CA ASN A 274 -24.77 16.32 15.58
C ASN A 274 -26.11 16.91 15.11
N MET A 275 -26.27 17.18 13.82
CA MET A 275 -27.54 17.64 13.23
C MET A 275 -28.64 16.60 13.44
N GLN A 276 -28.36 15.32 13.20
CA GLN A 276 -29.33 14.24 13.40
C GLN A 276 -29.75 14.12 14.87
N LYS A 277 -28.80 14.18 15.82
CA LYS A 277 -29.12 14.17 17.26
C LYS A 277 -29.95 15.38 17.67
N ALA A 278 -29.63 16.57 17.16
CA ALA A 278 -30.38 17.79 17.44
C ALA A 278 -31.81 17.72 16.88
N ALA A 279 -31.99 17.21 15.67
CA ALA A 279 -33.29 17.03 15.04
C ALA A 279 -34.16 16.02 15.82
N MET A 280 -33.59 14.88 16.22
CA MET A 280 -34.29 13.89 17.04
C MET A 280 -34.68 14.45 18.41
N ALA A 281 -33.78 15.20 19.07
CA ALA A 281 -34.07 15.84 20.35
C ALA A 281 -35.19 16.89 20.23
N SER A 282 -35.17 17.73 19.19
CA SER A 282 -36.24 18.71 18.93
C SER A 282 -37.58 18.00 18.71
N ALA A 283 -37.61 16.94 17.88
CA ALA A 283 -38.82 16.16 17.65
C ALA A 283 -39.38 15.55 18.94
N GLN A 284 -38.53 14.94 19.77
CA GLN A 284 -38.92 14.35 21.05
C GLN A 284 -39.45 15.42 22.02
N GLN A 285 -38.76 16.55 22.15
CA GLN A 285 -39.22 17.67 22.99
C GLN A 285 -40.61 18.15 22.60
N ARG A 286 -40.91 18.26 21.30
CA ARG A 286 -42.25 18.64 20.84
C ARG A 286 -43.29 17.59 21.16
N MET A 287 -42.99 16.30 21.00
CA MET A 287 -43.90 15.22 21.37
C MET A 287 -44.21 15.23 22.87
N ASP A 288 -43.18 15.45 23.70
CA ASP A 288 -43.32 15.57 25.16
C ASP A 288 -44.25 16.74 25.53
N ILE A 289 -44.01 17.92 24.94
CA ILE A 289 -44.82 19.11 25.19
C ILE A 289 -46.26 18.89 24.71
N GLN A 290 -46.47 18.31 23.54
CA GLN A 290 -47.82 18.04 23.02
C GLN A 290 -48.59 17.05 23.89
N LEU A 291 -47.93 16.05 24.48
CA LEU A 291 -48.54 15.13 25.42
C LEU A 291 -49.03 15.86 26.68
N ILE A 292 -48.19 16.72 27.27
CA ILE A 292 -48.57 17.53 28.44
C ILE A 292 -49.78 18.40 28.13
N ILE A 293 -49.74 19.12 27.00
CA ILE A 293 -50.85 20.01 26.58
C ILE A 293 -52.15 19.21 26.43
N LYS A 294 -52.09 18.00 25.86
CA LYS A 294 -53.27 17.16 25.64
C LYS A 294 -53.88 16.63 26.94
N GLU A 295 -53.05 16.18 27.88
CA GLU A 295 -53.52 15.47 29.09
C GLU A 295 -53.79 16.40 30.27
N GLN A 296 -53.01 17.48 30.43
CA GLN A 296 -53.06 18.37 31.60
C GLN A 296 -53.42 19.82 31.24
N GLY A 297 -53.40 20.17 29.95
CA GLY A 297 -53.58 21.55 29.50
C GLY A 297 -52.33 22.42 29.72
N ILE A 298 -52.12 23.40 28.84
CA ILE A 298 -50.92 24.26 28.87
C ILE A 298 -50.87 25.17 30.11
N GLU A 299 -52.03 25.47 30.70
CA GLU A 299 -52.16 26.30 31.90
C GLU A 299 -51.57 25.63 33.15
N SER A 300 -51.47 24.30 33.16
CA SER A 300 -50.86 23.53 34.26
C SER A 300 -49.35 23.78 34.42
N LEU A 301 -48.68 24.26 33.37
CA LEU A 301 -47.27 24.59 33.40
C LEU A 301 -47.05 25.93 34.09
N GLY A 302 -46.09 26.02 35.03
CA GLY A 302 -45.65 27.32 35.56
C GLY A 302 -45.07 28.22 34.46
N ASP A 303 -45.17 29.55 34.63
CA ASP A 303 -44.92 30.54 33.57
C ASP A 303 -43.62 30.33 32.78
N LYS A 304 -42.51 30.02 33.47
CA LYS A 304 -41.20 29.76 32.84
C LYS A 304 -41.19 28.52 31.92
N LEU A 305 -41.92 27.46 32.31
CA LEU A 305 -42.05 26.24 31.51
C LEU A 305 -43.05 26.43 30.38
N ARG A 306 -44.14 27.18 30.62
CA ARG A 306 -45.13 27.54 29.61
C ARG A 306 -44.48 28.31 28.45
N GLN A 307 -43.74 29.37 28.74
CA GLN A 307 -42.98 30.14 27.74
C GLN A 307 -42.00 29.26 26.94
N THR A 308 -41.35 28.30 27.61
CA THR A 308 -40.41 27.38 26.95
C THR A 308 -41.13 26.40 26.01
N ALA A 309 -42.28 25.89 26.45
CA ALA A 309 -43.12 24.97 25.68
C ALA A 309 -43.67 25.66 24.42
N GLU A 310 -44.21 26.86 24.57
CA GLU A 310 -44.73 27.68 23.46
C GLU A 310 -43.62 28.01 22.46
N ALA A 311 -42.47 28.51 22.93
CA ALA A 311 -41.36 28.88 22.06
C ALA A 311 -40.87 27.67 21.24
N ARG A 312 -40.74 26.48 21.85
CA ARG A 312 -40.31 25.25 21.17
C ARG A 312 -41.36 24.73 20.16
N ILE A 313 -42.65 24.85 20.44
CA ILE A 313 -43.71 24.46 19.50
C ILE A 313 -43.78 25.45 18.32
N ASN A 314 -43.70 26.74 18.60
CA ASN A 314 -43.81 27.78 17.58
C ASN A 314 -42.58 27.83 16.66
N ASN A 315 -41.43 27.38 17.16
CA ASN A 315 -40.18 27.36 16.41
C ASN A 315 -39.57 25.94 16.35
N PRO A 316 -40.16 25.01 15.58
CA PRO A 316 -39.77 23.60 15.57
C PRO A 316 -38.35 23.35 15.03
N GLU A 317 -37.89 24.21 14.12
CA GLU A 317 -36.57 24.16 13.47
C GLU A 317 -35.51 24.99 14.20
N ALA A 318 -35.90 25.79 15.21
CA ALA A 318 -34.96 26.65 15.92
C ALA A 318 -33.98 25.85 16.78
N THR A 319 -32.73 26.24 16.73
CA THR A 319 -31.69 25.71 17.60
C THR A 319 -31.95 26.12 19.06
N LEU A 320 -31.35 25.38 20.00
CA LEU A 320 -31.40 25.75 21.43
C LEU A 320 -30.83 27.15 21.69
N THR A 321 -29.88 27.61 20.87
CA THR A 321 -29.28 28.94 21.01
C THR A 321 -30.25 30.03 20.58
N GLU A 322 -30.97 29.83 19.47
CA GLU A 322 -31.97 30.79 18.98
C GLU A 322 -33.15 30.93 19.94
N LEU A 323 -33.66 29.80 20.45
CA LEU A 323 -34.75 29.82 21.45
C LEU A 323 -34.34 30.43 22.78
N ALA A 324 -33.10 30.21 23.21
CA ALA A 324 -32.59 30.83 24.43
C ALA A 324 -32.51 32.35 24.26
N LYS A 325 -32.11 32.82 23.08
CA LYS A 325 -32.07 34.24 22.73
C LYS A 325 -33.47 34.86 22.63
N GLU A 326 -34.44 34.16 22.04
CA GLU A 326 -35.84 34.63 21.97
C GLU A 326 -36.46 34.83 23.36
N LEU A 327 -36.13 33.95 24.30
CA LEU A 327 -36.62 33.98 25.68
C LEU A 327 -35.75 34.83 26.63
N ASP A 328 -34.68 35.47 26.12
CA ASP A 328 -33.68 36.22 26.89
C ASP A 328 -33.10 35.43 28.09
N ILE A 329 -32.74 34.16 27.84
CA ILE A 329 -32.12 33.26 28.83
C ILE A 329 -30.86 32.59 28.28
N THR A 330 -30.06 31.99 29.16
CA THR A 330 -28.91 31.20 28.73
C THR A 330 -29.34 29.86 28.13
N LYS A 331 -28.55 29.33 27.18
CA LYS A 331 -28.76 27.99 26.59
C LYS A 331 -28.88 26.90 27.66
N SER A 332 -28.09 26.98 28.73
CA SER A 332 -28.14 26.03 29.85
C SER A 332 -29.46 26.11 30.61
N CYS A 333 -29.98 27.32 30.87
CA CYS A 333 -31.29 27.51 31.50
C CYS A 333 -32.42 26.94 30.64
N LEU A 334 -32.42 27.22 29.33
CA LEU A 334 -33.37 26.63 28.39
C LEU A 334 -33.32 25.09 28.40
N THR A 335 -32.11 24.53 28.35
CA THR A 335 -31.89 23.07 28.35
C THR A 335 -32.47 22.43 29.62
N HIS A 336 -32.29 23.07 30.77
CA HIS A 336 -32.86 22.60 32.03
C HIS A 336 -34.39 22.61 32.01
N ARG A 337 -35.02 23.68 31.49
CA ARG A 337 -36.47 23.78 31.36
C ARG A 337 -37.05 22.71 30.42
N LEU A 338 -36.42 22.50 29.26
CA LEU A 338 -36.81 21.43 28.32
C LEU A 338 -36.68 20.04 28.93
N LYS A 339 -35.63 19.79 29.72
CA LYS A 339 -35.47 18.53 30.45
C LYS A 339 -36.59 18.31 31.46
N LYS A 340 -36.99 19.36 32.19
CA LYS A 340 -38.12 19.29 33.14
C LYS A 340 -39.44 19.00 32.43
N LEU A 341 -39.69 19.60 31.26
CA LEU A 341 -40.85 19.27 30.42
C LEU A 341 -40.81 17.80 29.96
N SER A 342 -39.67 17.30 29.49
CA SER A 342 -39.53 15.88 29.14
C SER A 342 -39.78 14.94 30.33
N GLN A 343 -39.35 15.30 31.54
CA GLN A 343 -39.62 14.53 32.76
C GLN A 343 -41.12 14.49 33.09
N MET A 344 -41.80 15.64 33.04
CA MET A 344 -43.25 15.71 33.26
C MET A 344 -44.03 14.85 32.25
N ALA A 345 -43.61 14.87 30.97
CA ALA A 345 -44.22 14.02 29.95
C ALA A 345 -43.98 12.53 30.21
N GLU A 346 -42.81 12.15 30.73
CA GLU A 346 -42.51 10.78 31.11
C GLU A 346 -43.37 10.32 32.30
N ASP A 347 -43.56 11.17 33.31
CA ASP A 347 -44.44 10.89 34.44
C ASP A 347 -45.89 10.63 33.97
N ILE A 348 -46.39 11.41 33.00
CA ILE A 348 -47.70 11.20 32.37
C ILE A 348 -47.77 9.82 31.68
N ARG A 349 -46.72 9.40 30.97
CA ARG A 349 -46.68 8.08 30.31
C ARG A 349 -46.72 6.93 31.30
N LEU A 350 -46.03 7.07 32.44
CA LEU A 350 -45.89 6.00 33.43
C LEU A 350 -47.06 5.88 34.38
N HIS A 351 -47.72 7.00 34.73
CA HIS A 351 -48.71 7.03 35.81
C HIS A 351 -50.12 7.48 35.36
N GLY A 352 -50.28 7.88 34.09
CA GLY A 352 -51.52 8.47 33.59
C GLY A 352 -51.76 9.88 34.13
N SER A 353 -52.78 10.57 33.61
CA SER A 353 -53.05 12.01 33.81
C SER A 353 -53.37 12.44 35.26
N GLY A 354 -53.30 11.52 36.24
CA GLY A 354 -53.86 11.68 37.59
C GLY A 354 -52.86 11.74 38.76
N ALA A 355 -51.55 11.92 38.55
CA ALA A 355 -50.58 11.86 39.63
C ALA A 355 -49.64 13.08 39.68
N MET A 356 -50.13 14.26 40.06
CA MET A 356 -49.35 15.33 40.70
C MET A 356 -50.28 16.40 41.31
N GLU A 357 -51.12 16.01 42.27
CA GLU A 357 -51.48 16.92 43.36
C GLU A 357 -50.49 16.68 44.50
N GLY A 358 -49.42 17.47 44.57
CA GLY A 358 -48.50 17.43 45.70
C GLY A 358 -47.10 17.91 45.36
N THR A 359 -46.67 18.96 46.07
CA THR A 359 -45.33 19.59 46.07
C THR A 359 -45.08 20.67 45.01
N GLY A 360 -45.96 21.68 45.01
CA GLY A 360 -45.45 23.04 44.91
C GLY A 360 -44.76 23.40 46.21
N GLU A 361 -43.43 23.54 46.19
CA GLU A 361 -42.68 24.67 46.77
C GLU A 361 -41.16 24.42 46.74
N GLU A 362 -40.43 25.52 46.54
CA GLU A 362 -39.00 25.76 46.79
C GLU A 362 -37.92 25.55 45.71
N ASN A 363 -37.49 26.73 45.22
CA ASN A 363 -36.12 27.20 45.02
C ASN A 363 -35.39 26.98 43.68
N ILE A 364 -35.50 28.05 42.87
CA ILE A 364 -34.51 28.76 42.02
C ILE A 364 -33.56 27.93 41.16
#